data_AF-A0A9P1CTS3-F1
#
_entry.id   AF-A0A9P1CTS3-F1
#
_cell.length_a   1.000
_cell.length_b   1.000
_cell.length_c   1.000
_cell.angle_alpha   90.00
_cell.angle_beta   90.00
_cell.angle_gamma   90.00
#
_symmetry.space_group_name_H-M   'P 1'
#
loop_
_entity.id
_entity.type
_entity.pdbx_description
1 polymer ?
#
loop_
_entity_poly.entity_id
_entity_poly.type
_entity_poly.pdbx_seq_one_letter_code
_entity_poly.pdbx_strand_id
1 'polypeptide(L)'
;MAEQDTMLVPKEPCDTLCEPDGDFEVKCVKCQYPIDAEDVSARKVGKQGPTCKSCHNVQTMLTKQLDHMPMEWDIMKPAEHVKFFQQCAQLKDEHGTLKYKHVRATLAQTLLTKEVSKVRRGALGEFHPLQHWINLGHSKEDVEEKAEKMVHPTVGTVTYRVDVFSISMEKIREEVEETLLSCSRDVKRKHAPAEAKAAAKKRAKGALPPPPPLPLTDEQVQEKQFLQSMVIDSDSDCEMIVPGKRPKSDKAAEKAAERAAARDVEKAHREISKLVPRALAVIRPMESRVARLVDSTGQDKLDLLPQCTSNLITEKRELLKKWLKACCDVTATFQSTDQKASWEMVPFADLKEVSTEMKACADAAKAVAEAKKALNPPKPKPAPKNKS
;
A
#
# COMPACT_ATOMS: atom_id res chain seq x y z
N MET A 1 -13.46 32.55 -63.19
CA MET A 1 -12.16 32.92 -63.76
C MET A 1 -11.35 33.61 -62.68
N ALA A 2 -10.39 32.90 -62.10
CA ALA A 2 -9.23 33.41 -61.36
C ALA A 2 -8.38 32.18 -61.01
N GLU A 3 -7.57 31.75 -61.97
CA GLU A 3 -6.53 30.73 -61.79
C GLU A 3 -5.37 31.37 -61.00
N GLN A 4 -4.99 30.76 -59.89
CA GLN A 4 -3.77 31.11 -59.17
C GLN A 4 -2.72 30.05 -59.45
N ASP A 5 -1.73 30.50 -60.22
CA ASP A 5 -0.57 29.81 -60.73
C ASP A 5 0.46 29.61 -59.60
N THR A 6 0.57 28.40 -59.07
CA THR A 6 1.60 28.04 -58.09
C THR A 6 2.86 27.59 -58.82
N MET A 7 3.81 28.51 -58.96
CA MET A 7 5.16 28.22 -59.46
C MET A 7 5.90 27.25 -58.53
N LEU A 8 6.16 26.05 -59.04
CA LEU A 8 7.14 25.10 -58.52
C LEU A 8 8.55 25.66 -58.76
N VAL A 9 9.21 26.12 -57.70
CA VAL A 9 10.65 26.46 -57.72
C VAL A 9 11.44 25.16 -57.56
N PRO A 10 12.26 24.75 -58.55
CA PRO A 10 13.17 23.62 -58.41
C PRO A 10 14.25 23.96 -57.39
N LYS A 11 14.35 23.13 -56.35
CA LYS A 11 15.41 23.23 -55.34
C LYS A 11 16.69 22.64 -55.95
N GLU A 12 17.64 23.49 -56.31
CA GLU A 12 18.98 23.05 -56.72
C GLU A 12 19.67 22.28 -55.58
N PRO A 13 20.41 21.19 -55.88
CA PRO A 13 21.23 20.50 -54.89
C PRO A 13 22.43 21.38 -54.53
N CYS A 14 22.38 21.96 -53.34
CA CYS A 14 23.49 22.71 -52.75
C CYS A 14 24.52 21.71 -52.21
N ASP A 15 25.42 21.24 -53.08
CA ASP A 15 26.61 20.45 -52.74
C ASP A 15 27.70 21.37 -52.13
N THR A 16 27.39 22.02 -51.01
CA THR A 16 28.42 22.70 -50.21
C THR A 16 29.03 21.68 -49.26
N LEU A 17 30.14 21.07 -49.70
CA LEU A 17 31.07 20.32 -48.87
C LEU A 17 31.75 21.28 -47.87
N CYS A 18 31.04 21.63 -46.79
CA CYS A 18 31.68 22.14 -45.59
C CYS A 18 32.13 20.93 -44.78
N GLU A 19 33.43 20.67 -44.72
CA GLU A 19 34.02 19.76 -43.73
C GLU A 19 33.78 20.36 -42.33
N PRO A 20 32.99 19.71 -41.45
CA PRO A 20 32.84 20.18 -40.10
C PRO A 20 33.85 19.46 -39.21
N ASP A 21 35.03 20.06 -39.00
CA ASP A 21 35.99 19.67 -37.93
C ASP A 21 35.50 20.12 -36.54
N GLY A 22 34.20 19.96 -36.28
CA GLY A 22 33.59 20.16 -34.98
C GLY A 22 32.88 18.88 -34.59
N ASP A 23 33.43 18.16 -33.62
CA ASP A 23 32.77 17.01 -33.00
C ASP A 23 31.44 17.46 -32.40
N PHE A 24 30.36 17.38 -33.18
CA PHE A 24 29.02 17.71 -32.74
C PHE A 24 28.54 16.63 -31.78
N GLU A 25 28.87 16.82 -30.50
CA GLU A 25 28.44 15.95 -29.42
C GLU A 25 26.90 15.97 -29.31
N VAL A 26 26.26 14.87 -29.72
CA VAL A 26 24.81 14.74 -29.72
C VAL A 26 24.32 14.56 -28.28
N LYS A 27 23.58 15.53 -27.74
CA LYS A 27 23.05 15.47 -26.38
C LYS A 27 21.61 14.97 -26.32
N CYS A 28 21.30 14.19 -25.29
CA CYS A 28 19.95 13.71 -25.01
C CYS A 28 19.01 14.85 -24.69
N VAL A 29 17.85 14.95 -25.35
CA VAL A 29 16.84 15.99 -25.04
C VAL A 29 16.28 15.85 -23.62
N LYS A 30 16.26 14.63 -23.04
CA LYS A 30 15.66 14.35 -21.73
C LYS A 30 16.64 14.56 -20.57
N CYS A 31 17.82 13.97 -20.62
CA CYS A 31 18.81 14.05 -19.52
C CYS A 31 19.97 15.00 -19.80
N GLN A 32 20.06 15.59 -21.00
CA GLN A 32 21.15 16.48 -21.43
C GLN A 32 22.56 15.89 -21.39
N TYR A 33 22.70 14.58 -21.10
CA TYR A 33 23.97 13.88 -21.23
C TYR A 33 24.33 13.68 -22.71
N PRO A 34 25.63 13.73 -23.04
CA PRO A 34 26.10 13.32 -24.36
C PRO A 34 25.80 11.85 -24.60
N ILE A 35 25.46 11.52 -25.84
CA ILE A 35 25.09 10.17 -26.26
C ILE A 35 25.98 9.76 -27.42
N ASP A 36 26.58 8.59 -27.31
CA ASP A 36 27.20 7.92 -28.45
C ASP A 36 26.15 7.55 -29.49
N ALA A 37 26.55 7.54 -30.77
CA ALA A 37 25.65 7.21 -31.87
C ALA A 37 24.94 5.86 -31.69
N GLU A 38 25.60 4.90 -31.04
CA GLU A 38 25.08 3.56 -30.74
C GLU A 38 23.98 3.57 -29.68
N ASP A 39 23.94 4.58 -28.79
CA ASP A 39 23.05 4.67 -27.63
C ASP A 39 21.85 5.58 -27.82
N VAL A 40 21.69 6.12 -29.03
CA VAL A 40 20.50 6.83 -29.45
C VAL A 40 19.35 5.82 -29.62
N SER A 41 18.26 6.00 -28.86
CA SER A 41 17.04 5.23 -29.07
C SER A 41 16.47 5.54 -30.45
N ALA A 42 15.95 4.52 -31.15
CA ALA A 42 15.48 4.61 -32.53
C ALA A 42 14.74 5.92 -32.80
N ARG A 43 15.21 6.67 -33.81
CA ARG A 43 14.62 7.95 -34.19
C ARG A 43 13.17 7.70 -34.59
N LYS A 44 12.21 8.03 -33.72
CA LYS A 44 10.85 8.23 -34.19
C LYS A 44 10.92 9.36 -35.21
N VAL A 45 10.48 9.08 -36.43
CA VAL A 45 10.35 10.08 -37.50
C VAL A 45 9.38 11.15 -37.00
N GLY A 46 9.91 12.27 -36.47
CA GLY A 46 9.12 13.30 -35.81
C GLY A 46 9.95 14.38 -35.11
N LYS A 47 9.28 15.45 -34.64
CA LYS A 47 9.87 16.67 -34.04
C LYS A 47 10.63 16.50 -32.72
N GLN A 48 10.75 15.29 -32.18
CA GLN A 48 11.43 15.08 -30.90
C GLN A 48 12.89 14.76 -31.16
N GLY A 49 13.80 15.59 -30.63
CA GLY A 49 15.23 15.40 -30.80
C GLY A 49 15.77 14.09 -30.18
N PRO A 50 17.07 13.83 -30.33
CA PRO A 50 17.69 12.56 -29.94
C PRO A 50 17.48 12.26 -28.45
N THR A 51 17.09 11.02 -28.13
CA THR A 51 16.87 10.56 -26.76
C THR A 51 17.68 9.29 -26.54
N CYS A 52 18.44 9.20 -25.45
CA CYS A 52 19.23 8.01 -25.14
C CYS A 52 18.34 6.82 -24.77
N LYS A 53 18.82 5.58 -24.99
CA LYS A 53 18.12 4.34 -24.62
C LYS A 53 17.64 4.34 -23.16
N SER A 54 18.45 4.87 -22.24
CA SER A 54 18.10 4.96 -20.81
C SER A 54 16.84 5.80 -20.57
N CYS A 55 16.80 7.02 -21.09
CA CYS A 55 15.66 7.92 -20.94
C CYS A 55 14.41 7.37 -21.65
N HIS A 56 14.60 6.74 -22.80
CA HIS A 56 13.52 6.07 -23.52
C HIS A 56 12.91 4.92 -22.72
N ASN A 57 13.74 4.10 -22.06
CA ASN A 57 13.29 3.00 -21.20
C ASN A 57 12.51 3.52 -20.00
N VAL A 58 13.01 4.56 -19.31
CA VAL A 58 12.30 5.21 -18.19
C VAL A 58 10.94 5.70 -18.66
N GLN A 59 10.89 6.45 -19.77
CA GLN A 59 9.63 6.97 -20.30
C GLN A 59 8.65 5.85 -20.70
N THR A 60 9.15 4.78 -21.29
CA THR A 60 8.34 3.60 -21.65
C THR A 60 7.81 2.89 -20.39
N MET A 61 8.61 2.79 -19.33
CA MET A 61 8.15 2.23 -18.06
C MET A 61 7.07 3.09 -17.41
N LEU A 62 7.27 4.41 -17.37
CA LEU A 62 6.28 5.34 -16.81
C LEU A 62 4.96 5.26 -17.58
N THR A 63 5.00 5.34 -18.91
CA THR A 63 3.79 5.27 -19.76
C THR A 63 3.09 3.91 -19.72
N LYS A 64 3.82 2.82 -19.49
CA LYS A 64 3.21 1.49 -19.32
C LYS A 64 2.56 1.28 -17.96
N GLN A 65 3.05 1.94 -16.91
CA GLN A 65 2.64 1.70 -15.53
C GLN A 65 1.74 2.80 -14.96
N LEU A 66 1.76 3.99 -15.55
CA LEU A 66 0.94 5.14 -15.20
C LEU A 66 0.11 5.54 -16.41
N ASP A 67 -1.20 5.68 -16.21
CA ASP A 67 -2.14 5.96 -17.30
C ASP A 67 -2.00 7.40 -17.80
N HIS A 68 -1.78 8.30 -16.84
CA HIS A 68 -1.44 9.69 -17.01
C HIS A 68 -0.38 10.05 -15.97
N MET A 69 0.43 11.06 -16.26
CA MET A 69 1.37 11.58 -15.27
C MET A 69 0.60 12.39 -14.21
N PRO A 70 1.02 12.37 -12.94
CA PRO A 70 0.47 13.25 -11.91
C PRO A 70 0.56 14.71 -12.34
N MET A 71 -0.40 15.53 -11.95
CA MET A 71 -0.45 16.95 -12.34
C MET A 71 0.81 17.71 -11.91
N GLU A 72 1.39 17.33 -10.79
CA GLU A 72 2.62 17.88 -10.23
C GLU A 72 3.81 17.71 -11.18
N TRP A 73 3.82 16.65 -11.99
CA TRP A 73 4.85 16.38 -12.99
C TRP A 73 4.88 17.45 -14.09
N ASP A 74 3.70 17.91 -14.53
CA ASP A 74 3.59 18.92 -15.59
C ASP A 74 3.98 20.32 -15.11
N ILE A 75 3.90 20.56 -13.80
CA ILE A 75 4.28 21.83 -13.15
C ILE A 75 5.80 21.87 -12.87
N MET A 76 6.50 20.74 -12.98
CA MET A 76 7.94 20.69 -12.77
C MET A 76 8.71 21.46 -13.85
N LYS A 77 9.82 22.07 -13.43
CA LYS A 77 10.69 22.80 -14.36
C LYS A 77 11.45 21.80 -15.25
N PRO A 78 11.80 22.16 -16.50
CA PRO A 78 12.58 21.28 -17.38
C PRO A 78 13.90 20.80 -16.74
N ALA A 79 14.57 21.64 -15.94
CA ALA A 79 15.78 21.25 -15.22
C ALA A 79 15.54 20.17 -14.15
N GLU A 80 14.35 20.13 -13.54
CA GLU A 80 13.96 19.10 -12.57
C GLU A 80 13.70 17.77 -13.29
N HIS A 81 13.06 17.81 -14.48
CA HIS A 81 12.92 16.63 -15.33
C HIS A 81 14.27 16.06 -15.74
N VAL A 82 15.21 16.93 -16.14
CA VAL A 82 16.58 16.52 -16.48
C VAL A 82 17.22 15.78 -15.30
N LYS A 83 17.17 16.35 -14.09
CA LYS A 83 17.71 15.70 -12.88
C LYS A 83 17.05 14.34 -12.60
N PHE A 84 15.73 14.23 -12.74
CA PHE A 84 15.03 12.95 -12.58
C PHE A 84 15.57 11.89 -13.55
N PHE A 85 15.68 12.20 -14.84
CA PHE A 85 16.19 11.24 -15.82
C PHE A 85 17.66 10.87 -15.59
N GLN A 86 18.47 11.82 -15.11
CA GLN A 86 19.86 11.57 -14.72
C GLN A 86 19.94 10.62 -13.52
N GLN A 87 19.12 10.85 -12.48
CA GLN A 87 19.03 9.97 -11.31
C GLN A 87 18.59 8.56 -11.69
N CYS A 88 17.57 8.42 -12.54
CA CYS A 88 17.15 7.10 -13.02
C CYS A 88 18.25 6.37 -13.82
N ALA A 89 19.09 7.11 -14.55
CA ALA A 89 20.21 6.51 -15.29
C ALA A 89 21.32 5.97 -14.36
N GLN A 90 21.49 6.56 -13.17
CA GLN A 90 22.43 6.12 -12.15
C GLN A 90 21.95 4.88 -11.37
N LEU A 91 20.64 4.59 -11.38
CA LEU A 91 20.02 3.47 -10.65
C LEU A 91 19.92 2.17 -11.47
N LYS A 92 20.73 2.05 -12.53
CA LYS A 92 20.83 0.81 -13.30
C LYS A 92 21.60 -0.22 -12.48
N ASP A 93 21.12 -1.47 -12.49
CA ASP A 93 21.82 -2.59 -11.86
C ASP A 93 23.15 -2.88 -12.60
N GLU A 94 24.02 -3.74 -12.04
CA GLU A 94 25.31 -4.14 -12.66
C GLU A 94 25.15 -4.67 -14.10
N HIS A 95 23.99 -5.25 -14.41
CA HIS A 95 23.63 -5.73 -15.74
C HIS A 95 23.05 -4.64 -16.67
N GLY A 96 23.14 -3.36 -16.30
CA GLY A 96 22.59 -2.23 -17.06
C GLY A 96 21.06 -2.18 -17.12
N THR A 97 20.37 -3.04 -16.38
CA THR A 97 18.90 -3.15 -16.39
C THR A 97 18.30 -2.21 -15.35
N LEU A 98 17.25 -1.48 -15.75
CA LEU A 98 16.51 -0.58 -14.86
C LEU A 98 15.18 -1.22 -14.48
N LYS A 99 14.91 -1.33 -13.18
CA LYS A 99 13.65 -1.86 -12.64
C LYS A 99 12.65 -0.73 -12.37
N TYR A 100 11.37 -0.97 -12.64
CA TYR A 100 10.31 0.02 -12.40
C TYR A 100 10.22 0.46 -10.94
N LYS A 101 10.53 -0.44 -9.98
CA LYS A 101 10.57 -0.11 -8.54
C LYS A 101 11.50 1.07 -8.24
N HIS A 102 12.68 1.10 -8.88
CA HIS A 102 13.63 2.21 -8.71
C HIS A 102 13.10 3.49 -9.37
N VAL A 103 12.58 3.40 -10.59
CA VAL A 103 11.98 4.55 -11.29
C VAL A 103 10.83 5.16 -10.47
N ARG A 104 9.95 4.34 -9.91
CA ARG A 104 8.84 4.78 -9.06
C ARG A 104 9.36 5.46 -7.78
N ALA A 105 10.36 4.89 -7.11
CA ALA A 105 10.94 5.50 -5.91
C ALA A 105 11.55 6.87 -6.20
N THR A 106 12.31 7.01 -7.29
CA THR A 106 12.86 8.30 -7.73
C THR A 106 11.76 9.30 -8.08
N LEU A 107 10.69 8.84 -8.73
CA LEU A 107 9.54 9.68 -9.08
C LEU A 107 8.85 10.18 -7.80
N ALA A 108 8.55 9.28 -6.86
CA ALA A 108 7.94 9.63 -5.57
C ALA A 108 8.79 10.63 -4.79
N GLN A 109 10.11 10.42 -4.71
CA GLN A 109 11.03 11.35 -4.05
C GLN A 109 11.06 12.72 -4.73
N THR A 110 11.02 12.76 -6.06
CA THR A 110 11.03 14.01 -6.82
C THR A 110 9.73 14.80 -6.61
N LEU A 111 8.58 14.11 -6.66
CA LEU A 111 7.28 14.70 -6.38
C LEU A 111 7.17 15.18 -4.93
N LEU A 112 7.65 14.39 -3.97
CA LEU A 112 7.72 14.77 -2.55
C LEU A 112 8.56 16.04 -2.36
N THR A 113 9.75 16.10 -2.96
CA THR A 113 10.62 17.29 -2.89
C THR A 113 9.91 18.52 -3.46
N LYS A 114 9.15 18.34 -4.55
CA LYS A 114 8.40 19.41 -5.18
C LYS A 114 7.26 19.91 -4.30
N GLU A 115 6.50 18.99 -3.71
CA GLU A 115 5.35 19.34 -2.88
C GLU A 115 5.81 19.96 -1.56
N VAL A 116 6.88 19.46 -0.95
CA VAL A 116 7.54 20.11 0.19
C VAL A 116 8.02 21.51 -0.19
N SER A 117 8.59 21.70 -1.38
CA SER A 117 9.00 23.04 -1.85
C SER A 117 7.81 23.96 -2.13
N LYS A 118 6.65 23.41 -2.53
CA LYS A 118 5.41 24.16 -2.72
C LYS A 118 4.81 24.56 -1.38
N VAL A 119 4.71 23.63 -0.43
CA VAL A 119 4.26 23.92 0.93
C VAL A 119 5.20 24.90 1.60
N ARG A 120 6.53 24.74 1.47
CA ARG A 120 7.51 25.70 1.99
C ARG A 120 7.36 27.10 1.38
N ARG A 121 7.07 27.21 0.08
CA ARG A 121 6.79 28.50 -0.57
C ARG A 121 5.44 29.09 -0.15
N GLY A 122 4.44 28.26 0.11
CA GLY A 122 3.13 28.68 0.62
C GLY A 122 3.13 29.00 2.12
N ALA A 123 4.08 28.43 2.86
CA ALA A 123 4.27 28.58 4.30
C ALA A 123 5.16 29.76 4.67
N LEU A 124 5.42 30.69 3.73
CA LEU A 124 5.90 32.02 4.10
C LEU A 124 4.79 32.62 4.98
N GLY A 125 5.01 32.59 6.29
CA GLY A 125 3.99 32.95 7.27
C GLY A 125 3.45 34.37 7.10
N GLU A 126 2.35 34.69 7.76
CA GLU A 126 1.92 36.08 7.85
C GLU A 126 2.84 36.86 8.81
N PHE A 127 3.07 38.14 8.50
CA PHE A 127 3.80 39.01 9.40
C PHE A 127 2.91 39.37 10.60
N HIS A 128 3.31 38.92 11.80
CA HIS A 128 2.59 39.20 13.03
C HIS A 128 3.47 39.92 14.06
N PRO A 129 2.88 40.70 14.99
CA PRO A 129 3.63 41.35 16.07
C PRO A 129 4.32 40.33 16.97
N LEU A 130 5.44 40.71 17.61
CA LEU A 130 6.21 39.83 18.49
C LEU A 130 5.36 39.13 19.57
N GLN A 131 4.41 39.86 20.15
CA GLN A 131 3.52 39.34 21.20
C GLN A 131 2.69 38.15 20.71
N HIS A 132 2.32 38.10 19.43
CA HIS A 132 1.58 36.99 18.84
C HIS A 132 2.39 35.68 18.93
N TRP A 133 3.68 35.75 18.60
CA TRP A 133 4.57 34.59 18.61
C TRP A 133 4.91 34.12 20.03
N ILE A 134 5.08 35.05 20.97
CA ILE A 134 5.27 34.72 22.39
C ILE A 134 4.03 33.98 22.94
N ASN A 135 2.83 34.43 22.58
CA ASN A 135 1.58 33.79 23.01
C ASN A 135 1.40 32.39 22.40
N LEU A 136 2.02 32.11 21.24
CA LEU A 136 2.08 30.79 20.61
C LEU A 136 3.17 29.89 21.21
N GLY A 137 3.94 30.38 22.19
CA GLY A 137 4.98 29.61 22.88
C GLY A 137 6.36 29.68 22.23
N HIS A 138 6.58 30.57 21.26
CA HIS A 138 7.91 30.79 20.70
C HIS A 138 8.75 31.67 21.64
N SER A 139 10.04 31.35 21.78
CA SER A 139 10.98 32.19 22.53
C SER A 139 11.10 33.56 21.87
N LYS A 140 11.02 34.62 22.68
CA LYS A 140 11.17 36.01 22.23
C LYS A 140 12.51 36.21 21.51
N GLU A 141 13.58 35.69 22.08
CA GLU A 141 14.96 35.86 21.60
C GLU A 141 15.14 35.21 20.23
N ASP A 142 14.62 33.99 20.05
CA ASP A 142 14.69 33.27 18.78
C ASP A 142 13.94 33.98 17.66
N VAL A 143 12.77 34.54 17.95
CA VAL A 143 11.97 35.27 16.96
C VAL A 143 12.66 36.58 16.56
N GLU A 144 13.23 37.31 17.52
CA GLU A 144 13.94 38.56 17.24
C GLU A 144 15.25 38.32 16.48
N GLU A 145 15.92 37.19 16.67
CA GLU A 145 17.19 36.87 16.01
C GLU A 145 16.99 36.27 14.61
N LYS A 146 16.06 35.29 14.47
CA LYS A 146 15.98 34.43 13.28
C LYS A 146 14.86 34.80 12.29
N ALA A 147 13.82 35.50 12.74
CA ALA A 147 12.66 35.80 11.89
C ALA A 147 12.90 37.01 10.98
N GLU A 148 12.31 36.99 9.78
CA GLU A 148 12.33 38.15 8.89
C GLU A 148 11.49 39.28 9.51
N LYS A 149 12.06 40.49 9.56
CA LYS A 149 11.42 41.67 10.15
C LYS A 149 10.90 42.59 9.06
N MET A 150 9.66 43.04 9.20
CA MET A 150 9.09 44.09 8.36
C MET A 150 8.36 45.11 9.22
N VAL A 151 8.54 46.39 8.93
CA VAL A 151 7.76 47.46 9.57
C VAL A 151 6.41 47.54 8.85
N HIS A 152 5.32 47.34 9.59
CA HIS A 152 3.98 47.37 9.00
C HIS A 152 3.64 48.80 8.54
N PRO A 153 3.28 49.03 7.26
CA PRO A 153 3.17 50.38 6.69
C PRO A 153 2.08 51.25 7.36
N THR A 154 1.03 50.64 7.90
CA THR A 154 -0.10 51.37 8.51
C THR A 154 0.06 51.60 10.02
N VAL A 155 0.79 50.72 10.72
CA VAL A 155 0.82 50.69 12.19
C VAL A 155 2.19 51.14 12.72
N GLY A 156 3.23 51.11 11.88
CA GLY A 156 4.60 51.48 12.26
C GLY A 156 5.27 50.50 13.21
N THR A 157 4.61 49.40 13.58
CA THR A 157 5.17 48.36 14.44
C THR A 157 5.99 47.34 13.66
N VAL A 158 7.07 46.87 14.28
CA VAL A 158 7.90 45.78 13.74
C VAL A 158 7.11 44.48 13.86
N THR A 159 6.87 43.85 12.72
CA THR A 159 6.24 42.55 12.60
C THR A 159 7.27 41.52 12.16
N TYR A 160 7.09 40.29 12.62
CA TYR A 160 8.01 39.18 12.44
C TYR A 160 7.29 38.08 11.66
N ARG A 161 7.96 37.52 10.66
CA ARG A 161 7.49 36.31 9.97
C ARG A 161 8.25 35.10 10.49
N VAL A 162 7.59 34.32 11.33
CA VAL A 162 8.11 33.04 11.82
C VAL A 162 7.59 31.94 10.90
N ASP A 163 8.48 31.19 10.29
CA ASP A 163 8.09 30.04 9.48
C ASP A 163 7.64 28.90 10.42
N VAL A 164 6.33 28.80 10.64
CA VAL A 164 5.75 27.71 11.44
C VAL A 164 5.64 26.47 10.56
N PHE A 165 6.67 25.63 10.58
CA PHE A 165 6.63 24.35 9.89
C PHE A 165 6.01 23.28 10.80
N SER A 166 4.70 23.04 10.68
CA SER A 166 4.12 21.73 11.00
C SER A 166 3.80 20.99 9.69
N ILE A 167 4.81 20.88 8.83
CA ILE A 167 4.69 20.03 7.65
C ILE A 167 4.88 18.59 8.11
N SER A 168 3.78 17.84 8.26
CA SER A 168 3.87 16.39 8.36
C SER A 168 4.39 15.87 7.01
N MET A 169 5.70 15.59 6.97
CA MET A 169 6.36 14.99 5.81
C MET A 169 5.75 13.63 5.46
N GLU A 170 5.23 12.94 6.47
CA GLU A 170 4.51 11.67 6.32
C GLU A 170 3.22 11.87 5.55
N LYS A 171 2.40 12.87 5.92
CA LYS A 171 1.17 13.18 5.19
C LYS A 171 1.43 13.50 3.72
N ILE A 172 2.43 14.34 3.41
CA ILE A 172 2.77 14.65 2.01
C ILE A 172 3.25 13.38 1.29
N ARG A 173 4.04 12.54 1.95
CA ARG A 173 4.49 11.26 1.38
C ARG A 173 3.31 10.34 1.07
N GLU A 174 2.36 10.22 1.99
CA GLU A 174 1.14 9.42 1.80
C GLU A 174 0.30 9.94 0.63
N GLU A 175 0.10 11.26 0.53
CA GLU A 175 -0.64 11.88 -0.57
C GLU A 175 0.03 11.63 -1.94
N VAL A 176 1.37 11.75 -2.01
CA VAL A 176 2.14 11.45 -3.22
C VAL A 176 2.03 9.96 -3.59
N GLU A 177 2.14 9.06 -2.61
CA GLU A 177 2.02 7.62 -2.85
C GLU A 177 0.59 7.21 -3.24
N GLU A 178 -0.43 7.78 -2.63
CA GLU A 178 -1.83 7.57 -3.00
C GLU A 178 -2.08 8.01 -4.45
N THR A 179 -1.53 9.16 -4.84
CA THR A 179 -1.64 9.68 -6.21
C THR A 179 -0.99 8.72 -7.22
N LEU A 180 0.22 8.25 -6.95
CA LEU A 180 0.92 7.28 -7.82
C LEU A 180 0.17 5.93 -7.88
N LEU A 181 -0.37 5.46 -6.75
CA LEU A 181 -1.18 4.24 -6.70
C LEU A 181 -2.49 4.39 -7.48
N SER A 182 -3.13 5.55 -7.42
CA SER A 182 -4.33 5.86 -8.19
C SER A 182 -4.04 5.78 -9.70
N CYS A 183 -2.98 6.44 -10.16
CA CYS A 183 -2.54 6.40 -11.55
C CYS A 183 -2.25 4.98 -12.05
N SER A 184 -1.63 4.14 -11.20
CA SER A 184 -1.33 2.74 -11.54
C SER A 184 -2.59 1.85 -11.55
N ARG A 185 -3.55 2.09 -10.64
CA ARG A 185 -4.84 1.38 -10.62
C ARG A 185 -5.62 1.61 -11.91
N ASP A 186 -5.56 2.81 -12.47
CA ASP A 186 -6.26 3.12 -13.72
C ASP A 186 -5.70 2.37 -14.92
N VAL A 187 -4.38 2.19 -15.02
CA VAL A 187 -3.74 1.30 -16.00
C VAL A 187 -4.26 -0.12 -15.85
N LYS A 188 -4.22 -0.67 -14.62
CA LYS A 188 -4.72 -2.03 -14.35
C LYS A 188 -6.19 -2.18 -14.74
N ARG A 189 -7.03 -1.16 -14.50
CA ARG A 189 -8.44 -1.14 -14.91
C ARG A 189 -8.62 -1.07 -16.43
N LYS A 190 -7.75 -0.35 -17.15
CA LYS A 190 -7.79 -0.28 -18.62
C LYS A 190 -7.33 -1.59 -19.26
N HIS A 191 -6.23 -2.16 -18.75
CA HIS A 191 -5.64 -3.41 -19.25
C HIS A 191 -6.34 -4.68 -18.77
N ALA A 192 -7.26 -4.60 -17.78
CA ALA A 192 -8.09 -5.73 -17.42
C ALA A 192 -8.81 -6.27 -18.68
N PRO A 193 -8.68 -7.57 -18.99
CA PRO A 193 -9.09 -8.14 -20.26
C PRO A 193 -10.55 -7.82 -20.56
N ALA A 194 -10.84 -7.48 -21.82
CA ALA A 194 -12.17 -7.11 -22.29
C ALA A 194 -13.22 -8.20 -21.96
N GLU A 195 -12.81 -9.45 -21.79
CA GLU A 195 -13.66 -10.55 -21.33
C GLU A 195 -14.22 -10.34 -19.92
N ALA A 196 -13.46 -9.75 -18.99
CA ALA A 196 -13.95 -9.40 -17.65
C ALA A 196 -14.98 -8.24 -17.72
N LYS A 197 -14.78 -7.29 -18.65
CA LYS A 197 -15.73 -6.19 -18.88
C LYS A 197 -16.99 -6.66 -19.62
N ALA A 198 -16.87 -7.63 -20.53
CA ALA A 198 -18.01 -8.26 -21.20
C ALA A 198 -18.80 -9.17 -20.24
N ALA A 199 -18.12 -9.88 -19.33
CA ALA A 199 -18.75 -10.67 -18.27
C ALA A 199 -19.48 -9.78 -17.24
N ALA A 200 -18.90 -8.64 -16.85
CA ALA A 200 -19.56 -7.66 -15.97
C ALA A 200 -20.78 -7.01 -16.63
N LYS A 201 -20.72 -6.69 -17.93
CA LYS A 201 -21.85 -6.12 -18.69
C LYS A 201 -22.96 -7.14 -18.96
N LYS A 202 -22.63 -8.43 -19.11
CA LYS A 202 -23.62 -9.54 -19.14
C LYS A 202 -24.25 -9.81 -17.77
N ARG A 203 -23.50 -9.62 -16.67
CA ARG A 203 -24.00 -9.76 -15.28
C ARG A 203 -24.97 -8.67 -14.85
N ALA A 204 -24.84 -7.45 -15.38
CA ALA A 204 -25.77 -6.35 -15.09
C ALA A 204 -27.17 -6.51 -15.73
N LYS A 205 -27.37 -7.52 -16.61
CA LYS A 205 -28.64 -7.75 -17.32
C LYS A 205 -29.29 -9.11 -17.03
N GLY A 206 -28.75 -9.93 -16.14
CA GLY A 206 -29.31 -11.24 -15.81
C GLY A 206 -28.83 -11.76 -14.46
N ALA A 207 -29.79 -12.06 -13.59
CA ALA A 207 -29.61 -12.60 -12.25
C ALA A 207 -28.94 -13.99 -12.28
N LEU A 208 -27.62 -14.03 -12.14
CA LEU A 208 -26.90 -15.26 -11.75
C LEU A 208 -25.83 -14.95 -10.71
N PRO A 209 -25.71 -15.79 -9.67
CA PRO A 209 -24.81 -15.56 -8.54
C PRO A 209 -23.32 -15.49 -8.95
N PRO A 210 -22.48 -14.77 -8.18
CA PRO A 210 -21.04 -14.65 -8.40
C PRO A 210 -20.34 -16.02 -8.42
N PRO A 211 -19.52 -16.35 -9.45
CA PRO A 211 -18.59 -17.45 -9.34
C PRO A 211 -17.57 -17.11 -8.24
N PRO A 212 -17.07 -18.14 -7.54
CA PRO A 212 -16.13 -17.98 -6.45
C PRO A 212 -14.85 -17.26 -6.90
N PRO A 213 -14.29 -16.36 -6.07
CA PRO A 213 -13.07 -15.64 -6.40
C PRO A 213 -11.92 -16.62 -6.63
N LEU A 214 -11.22 -16.45 -7.75
CA LEU A 214 -10.02 -17.20 -8.06
C LEU A 214 -8.94 -16.94 -6.99
N PRO A 215 -8.20 -17.98 -6.55
CA PRO A 215 -7.14 -17.82 -5.56
C PRO A 215 -6.07 -16.87 -6.07
N LEU A 216 -5.64 -15.94 -5.21
CA LEU A 216 -4.48 -15.09 -5.48
C LEU A 216 -3.24 -15.96 -5.67
N THR A 217 -2.41 -15.62 -6.65
CA THR A 217 -1.12 -16.28 -6.88
C THR A 217 -0.13 -15.94 -5.76
N ASP A 218 0.80 -16.85 -5.46
CA ASP A 218 1.76 -16.70 -4.35
C ASP A 218 2.62 -15.43 -4.46
N GLU A 219 2.88 -14.94 -5.68
CA GLU A 219 3.57 -13.66 -5.92
C GLU A 219 2.77 -12.45 -5.42
N GLN A 220 1.44 -12.46 -5.57
CA GLN A 220 0.57 -11.38 -5.09
C GLN A 220 0.41 -11.40 -3.56
N VAL A 221 0.58 -12.58 -2.93
CA VAL A 221 0.56 -12.74 -1.48
C VAL A 221 1.87 -12.23 -0.86
N GLN A 222 3.02 -12.53 -1.47
CA GLN A 222 4.32 -11.99 -1.05
C GLN A 222 4.41 -10.47 -1.21
N GLU A 223 3.89 -9.91 -2.32
CA GLU A 223 3.89 -8.46 -2.55
C GLU A 223 3.06 -7.71 -1.49
N LYS A 224 1.94 -8.31 -1.06
CA LYS A 224 1.06 -7.71 -0.04
C LYS A 224 1.62 -7.82 1.38
N GLN A 225 2.32 -8.92 1.70
CA GLN A 225 3.02 -9.07 2.99
C GLN A 225 4.24 -8.13 3.11
N PHE A 226 4.97 -7.88 2.03
CA PHE A 226 6.12 -6.97 2.04
C PHE A 226 5.73 -5.49 2.21
N LEU A 227 4.62 -5.06 1.61
CA LEU A 227 4.10 -3.70 1.80
C LEU A 227 3.58 -3.45 3.22
N GLN A 228 3.11 -4.49 3.89
CA GLN A 228 2.61 -4.40 5.25
C GLN A 228 3.73 -4.40 6.30
N SER A 229 4.94 -4.89 5.97
CA SER A 229 6.10 -4.90 6.87
C SER A 229 7.00 -3.66 6.77
N MET A 230 6.73 -2.72 5.85
CA MET A 230 7.46 -1.44 5.75
C MET A 230 6.78 -0.27 6.47
N VAL A 231 5.61 -0.50 7.08
CA VAL A 231 5.00 0.44 8.03
C VAL A 231 5.60 0.13 9.39
N ILE A 232 6.65 0.87 9.75
CA ILE A 232 7.30 0.79 11.05
C ILE A 232 6.47 1.66 12.00
N ASP A 233 5.90 1.03 13.03
CA ASP A 233 5.23 1.69 14.15
C ASP A 233 6.22 2.64 14.83
N SER A 234 6.01 3.94 14.70
CA SER A 234 6.74 4.96 15.44
C SER A 234 5.73 5.90 16.09
N ASP A 235 5.02 5.35 17.08
CA ASP A 235 4.22 6.11 18.01
C ASP A 235 5.15 6.97 18.89
N SER A 236 5.07 8.29 18.73
CA SER A 236 5.57 9.24 19.72
C SER A 236 4.60 10.43 19.79
N ASP A 237 3.75 10.38 20.81
CA ASP A 237 2.78 11.40 21.16
C ASP A 237 3.45 12.74 21.48
N CYS A 238 2.95 13.82 20.89
CA CYS A 238 3.13 15.19 21.37
C CYS A 238 1.80 15.94 21.28
N GLU A 239 0.98 15.79 22.33
CA GLU A 239 -0.11 16.72 22.63
C GLU A 239 0.46 18.00 23.24
N MET A 240 0.21 19.15 22.60
CA MET A 240 0.44 20.47 23.20
C MET A 240 -0.89 21.22 23.25
N ILE A 241 -1.31 21.50 24.49
CA ILE A 241 -2.52 22.21 24.89
C ILE A 241 -2.32 23.72 24.70
N VAL A 242 -3.19 24.39 23.94
CA VAL A 242 -3.27 25.86 23.88
C VAL A 242 -4.47 26.33 24.71
N PRO A 243 -4.28 27.16 25.77
CA PRO A 243 -5.37 27.71 26.55
C PRO A 243 -5.79 29.07 25.99
N GLY A 244 -7.08 29.26 25.70
CA GLY A 244 -7.64 30.62 25.60
C GLY A 244 -8.67 30.87 24.51
N LYS A 245 -9.74 30.07 24.47
CA LYS A 245 -11.10 30.47 24.03
C LYS A 245 -12.07 29.32 24.28
N ARG A 246 -12.86 29.38 25.36
CA ARG A 246 -14.00 28.48 25.58
C ARG A 246 -15.26 29.03 24.88
N PRO A 247 -16.25 28.20 24.49
CA PRO A 247 -16.05 27.16 23.48
C PRO A 247 -17.26 27.05 22.54
N LYS A 248 -17.06 27.31 21.24
CA LYS A 248 -17.87 26.67 20.18
C LYS A 248 -17.10 25.54 19.48
N SER A 249 -15.82 25.37 19.81
CA SER A 249 -14.91 24.33 19.32
C SER A 249 -15.17 22.96 19.96
N ASP A 250 -15.56 22.93 21.25
CA ASP A 250 -15.65 21.66 21.99
C ASP A 250 -16.73 20.74 21.39
N LYS A 251 -17.86 21.31 20.95
CA LYS A 251 -18.92 20.55 20.27
C LYS A 251 -18.50 20.05 18.88
N ALA A 252 -17.59 20.74 18.20
CA ALA A 252 -17.07 20.31 16.90
C ALA A 252 -16.00 19.22 17.07
N ALA A 253 -15.16 19.33 18.09
CA ALA A 253 -14.16 18.33 18.45
C ALA A 253 -14.82 17.03 18.92
N GLU A 254 -15.84 17.12 19.79
CA GLU A 254 -16.63 15.98 20.26
C GLU A 254 -17.32 15.25 19.09
N LYS A 255 -17.95 16.00 18.18
CA LYS A 255 -18.57 15.42 16.97
C LYS A 255 -17.55 14.82 16.01
N ALA A 256 -16.33 15.34 15.94
CA ALA A 256 -15.26 14.77 15.14
C ALA A 256 -14.74 13.46 15.75
N ALA A 257 -14.56 13.42 17.07
CA ALA A 257 -14.17 12.22 17.81
C ALA A 257 -15.24 11.12 17.69
N GLU A 258 -16.52 11.46 17.82
CA GLU A 258 -17.64 10.52 17.62
C GLU A 258 -17.65 9.93 16.20
N ARG A 259 -17.39 10.76 15.18
CA ARG A 259 -17.29 10.30 13.78
C ARG A 259 -16.07 9.43 13.54
N ALA A 260 -14.94 9.72 14.19
CA ALA A 260 -13.74 8.88 14.10
C ALA A 260 -14.02 7.51 14.72
N ALA A 261 -14.54 7.47 15.95
CA ALA A 261 -14.94 6.24 16.62
C ALA A 261 -15.95 5.42 15.79
N ALA A 262 -16.94 6.07 15.17
CA ALA A 262 -17.90 5.39 14.30
C ALA A 262 -17.24 4.77 13.05
N ARG A 263 -16.23 5.41 12.48
CA ARG A 263 -15.44 4.88 11.35
C ARG A 263 -14.57 3.70 11.78
N ASP A 264 -13.99 3.76 12.97
CA ASP A 264 -13.16 2.68 13.51
C ASP A 264 -14.01 1.43 13.79
N VAL A 265 -15.21 1.60 14.36
CA VAL A 265 -16.18 0.50 14.52
C VAL A 265 -16.59 -0.10 13.18
N GLU A 266 -16.82 0.73 12.15
CA GLU A 266 -17.17 0.23 10.81
C GLU A 266 -15.99 -0.49 10.13
N LYS A 267 -14.77 0.01 10.30
CA LYS A 267 -13.55 -0.64 9.82
C LYS A 267 -13.35 -2.01 10.49
N ALA A 268 -13.46 -2.06 11.82
CA ALA A 268 -13.40 -3.29 12.60
C ALA A 268 -14.46 -4.30 12.13
N HIS A 269 -15.71 -3.86 12.01
CA HIS A 269 -16.80 -4.70 11.50
C HIS A 269 -16.49 -5.30 10.11
N ARG A 270 -15.91 -4.50 9.20
CA ARG A 270 -15.52 -4.93 7.86
C ARG A 270 -14.36 -5.93 7.84
N GLU A 271 -13.47 -5.86 8.82
CA GLU A 271 -12.37 -6.82 8.98
C GLU A 271 -12.87 -8.12 9.59
N ILE A 272 -13.65 -8.05 10.67
CA ILE A 272 -14.25 -9.21 11.34
C ILE A 272 -15.16 -9.99 10.38
N SER A 273 -15.99 -9.32 9.58
CA SER A 273 -16.87 -9.96 8.58
C SER A 273 -16.12 -10.72 7.49
N LYS A 274 -14.85 -10.40 7.24
CA LYS A 274 -13.98 -11.17 6.33
C LYS A 274 -13.23 -12.28 7.06
N LEU A 275 -12.84 -12.04 8.31
CA LEU A 275 -12.03 -12.96 9.11
C LEU A 275 -12.85 -14.16 9.59
N VAL A 276 -14.01 -13.93 10.20
CA VAL A 276 -14.82 -14.96 10.89
C VAL A 276 -15.26 -16.09 9.96
N PRO A 277 -15.76 -15.86 8.73
CA PRO A 277 -16.11 -16.95 7.82
C PRO A 277 -14.91 -17.83 7.44
N ARG A 278 -13.72 -17.24 7.32
CA ARG A 278 -12.48 -17.96 7.01
C ARG A 278 -12.01 -18.78 8.20
N ALA A 279 -12.08 -18.22 9.41
CA ALA A 279 -11.79 -18.95 10.64
C ALA A 279 -12.75 -20.15 10.83
N LEU A 280 -14.05 -19.94 10.65
CA LEU A 280 -15.07 -21.00 10.72
C LEU A 280 -14.79 -22.16 9.76
N ALA A 281 -14.32 -21.88 8.55
CA ALA A 281 -14.00 -22.90 7.56
C ALA A 281 -12.88 -23.86 8.02
N VAL A 282 -11.99 -23.42 8.91
CA VAL A 282 -10.89 -24.23 9.45
C VAL A 282 -11.26 -24.84 10.81
N ILE A 283 -11.92 -24.08 11.68
CA ILE A 283 -12.30 -24.50 13.04
C ILE A 283 -13.31 -25.65 13.01
N ARG A 284 -14.36 -25.56 12.18
CA ARG A 284 -15.47 -26.53 12.17
C ARG A 284 -15.01 -27.96 11.80
N PRO A 285 -14.20 -28.19 10.74
CA PRO A 285 -13.65 -29.53 10.47
C PRO A 285 -12.75 -30.05 11.59
N MET A 286 -11.97 -29.18 12.24
CA MET A 286 -11.06 -29.57 13.32
C MET A 286 -11.84 -29.97 14.59
N GLU A 287 -12.85 -29.21 14.98
CA GLU A 287 -13.75 -29.53 16.09
C GLU A 287 -14.41 -30.90 15.87
N SER A 288 -14.98 -31.14 14.69
CA SER A 288 -15.59 -32.43 14.34
C SER A 288 -14.60 -33.59 14.38
N ARG A 289 -13.33 -33.36 14.01
CA ARG A 289 -12.27 -34.37 14.07
C ARG A 289 -11.89 -34.69 15.52
N VAL A 290 -11.69 -33.66 16.35
CA VAL A 290 -11.34 -33.82 17.77
C VAL A 290 -12.49 -34.47 18.53
N ALA A 291 -13.73 -34.02 18.33
CA ALA A 291 -14.92 -34.59 18.95
C ALA A 291 -15.05 -36.09 18.62
N ARG A 292 -15.01 -36.47 17.34
CA ARG A 292 -15.05 -37.89 16.93
C ARG A 292 -13.91 -38.72 17.53
N LEU A 293 -12.72 -38.14 17.66
CA LEU A 293 -11.58 -38.84 18.25
C LEU A 293 -11.81 -39.09 19.75
N VAL A 294 -12.28 -38.10 20.49
CA VAL A 294 -12.59 -38.23 21.92
C VAL A 294 -13.75 -39.20 22.12
N ASP A 295 -14.84 -39.03 21.38
CA ASP A 295 -16.05 -39.87 21.49
C ASP A 295 -15.74 -41.34 21.11
N SER A 296 -14.95 -41.58 20.06
CA SER A 296 -14.54 -42.95 19.66
C SER A 296 -13.53 -43.58 20.60
N THR A 297 -12.84 -42.79 21.42
CA THR A 297 -11.92 -43.29 22.44
C THR A 297 -12.71 -43.68 23.70
N GLY A 298 -13.75 -42.92 24.02
CA GLY A 298 -14.54 -43.09 25.24
C GLY A 298 -13.82 -42.49 26.44
N GLN A 299 -14.58 -41.98 27.41
CA GLN A 299 -14.02 -41.28 28.58
C GLN A 299 -13.09 -42.20 29.38
N ASP A 300 -13.51 -43.44 29.63
CA ASP A 300 -12.75 -44.43 30.41
C ASP A 300 -11.36 -44.71 29.83
N LYS A 301 -11.22 -44.71 28.49
CA LYS A 301 -9.91 -44.95 27.84
C LYS A 301 -9.10 -43.68 27.70
N LEU A 302 -9.74 -42.52 27.71
CA LEU A 302 -9.05 -41.23 27.73
C LEU A 302 -8.26 -41.06 29.04
N ASP A 303 -8.83 -41.56 30.15
CA ASP A 303 -8.20 -41.55 31.48
C ASP A 303 -7.03 -42.55 31.59
N LEU A 304 -6.94 -43.53 30.68
CA LEU A 304 -5.80 -44.44 30.56
C LEU A 304 -4.64 -43.87 29.72
N LEU A 305 -4.83 -42.73 29.05
CA LEU A 305 -3.77 -42.06 28.31
C LEU A 305 -2.83 -41.34 29.27
N PRO A 306 -1.58 -41.02 28.85
CA PRO A 306 -0.71 -40.14 29.63
C PRO A 306 -1.45 -38.84 29.98
N GLN A 307 -1.43 -38.45 31.26
CA GLN A 307 -2.20 -37.31 31.78
C GLN A 307 -1.95 -36.01 30.99
N CYS A 308 -0.71 -35.81 30.52
CA CYS A 308 -0.37 -34.66 29.68
C CYS A 308 -1.16 -34.63 28.36
N THR A 309 -1.40 -35.79 27.76
CA THR A 309 -2.11 -35.94 26.48
C THR A 309 -3.62 -35.79 26.67
N SER A 310 -4.18 -36.38 27.73
CA SER A 310 -5.61 -36.27 28.06
C SER A 310 -6.01 -34.85 28.44
N ASN A 311 -5.18 -34.16 29.23
CA ASN A 311 -5.39 -32.75 29.57
C ASN A 311 -5.32 -31.86 28.33
N LEU A 312 -4.28 -32.04 27.51
CA LEU A 312 -4.05 -31.23 26.31
C LEU A 312 -5.22 -31.37 25.31
N ILE A 313 -5.70 -32.59 25.02
CA ILE A 313 -6.81 -32.75 24.09
C ILE A 313 -8.13 -32.18 24.65
N THR A 314 -8.33 -32.26 25.96
CA THR A 314 -9.51 -31.70 26.63
C THR A 314 -9.50 -30.17 26.56
N GLU A 315 -8.36 -29.54 26.87
CA GLU A 315 -8.16 -28.10 26.74
C GLU A 315 -8.40 -27.63 25.30
N LYS A 316 -7.81 -28.32 24.31
CA LYS A 316 -7.99 -27.97 22.89
C LYS A 316 -9.43 -28.19 22.42
N ARG A 317 -10.16 -29.19 22.93
CA ARG A 317 -11.59 -29.39 22.64
C ARG A 317 -12.43 -28.22 23.16
N GLU A 318 -12.20 -27.78 24.40
CA GLU A 318 -12.95 -26.67 24.99
C GLU A 318 -12.62 -25.33 24.31
N LEU A 319 -11.35 -25.11 23.94
CA LEU A 319 -10.95 -23.97 23.12
C LEU A 319 -11.69 -23.94 21.77
N LEU A 320 -11.71 -25.07 21.05
CA LEU A 320 -12.42 -25.20 19.77
C LEU A 320 -13.92 -24.90 19.91
N LYS A 321 -14.57 -25.43 20.95
CA LYS A 321 -15.99 -25.14 21.23
C LYS A 321 -16.23 -23.66 21.50
N LYS A 322 -15.39 -23.04 22.34
CA LYS A 322 -15.47 -21.61 22.66
C LYS A 322 -15.33 -20.75 21.40
N TRP A 323 -14.32 -21.03 20.58
CA TRP A 323 -14.07 -20.32 19.34
C TRP A 323 -15.17 -20.53 18.30
N LEU A 324 -15.65 -21.76 18.14
CA LEU A 324 -16.74 -22.08 17.22
C LEU A 324 -18.02 -21.34 17.63
N LYS A 325 -18.37 -21.35 18.93
CA LYS A 325 -19.52 -20.63 19.45
C LYS A 325 -19.40 -19.13 19.20
N ALA A 326 -18.29 -18.51 19.58
CA ALA A 326 -18.06 -17.08 19.36
C ALA A 326 -18.16 -16.69 17.87
N CYS A 327 -17.58 -17.49 16.98
CA CYS A 327 -17.68 -17.24 15.54
C CYS A 327 -19.11 -17.40 15.00
N CYS A 328 -19.88 -18.37 15.50
CA CYS A 328 -21.28 -18.54 15.15
C CYS A 328 -22.13 -17.35 15.66
N ASP A 329 -21.90 -16.90 16.88
CA ASP A 329 -22.59 -15.74 17.48
C ASP A 329 -22.32 -14.46 16.68
N VAL A 330 -21.06 -14.21 16.29
CA VAL A 330 -20.68 -13.09 15.41
C VAL A 330 -21.28 -13.24 14.01
N THR A 331 -21.38 -14.46 13.49
CA THR A 331 -22.04 -14.67 12.18
C THR A 331 -23.54 -14.40 12.26
N ALA A 332 -24.18 -14.69 13.40
CA ALA A 332 -25.58 -14.36 13.63
C ALA A 332 -25.80 -12.84 13.72
N THR A 333 -24.87 -12.08 14.31
CA THR A 333 -24.97 -10.61 14.33
C THR A 333 -24.82 -9.99 12.94
N PHE A 334 -24.12 -10.62 12.00
CA PHE A 334 -24.10 -10.15 10.60
C PHE A 334 -25.44 -10.32 9.87
N GLN A 335 -26.32 -11.17 10.37
CA GLN A 335 -27.66 -11.36 9.79
C GLN A 335 -28.67 -10.35 10.36
N SER A 336 -28.42 -9.80 11.56
CA SER A 336 -29.22 -8.70 12.09
C SER A 336 -28.73 -7.36 11.54
N THR A 337 -29.64 -6.55 11.00
CA THR A 337 -29.28 -5.31 10.29
C THR A 337 -28.79 -4.20 11.24
N ASP A 338 -29.03 -4.35 12.54
CA ASP A 338 -28.85 -3.27 13.53
C ASP A 338 -27.60 -3.43 14.42
N GLN A 339 -26.86 -4.54 14.36
CA GLN A 339 -25.72 -4.79 15.24
C GLN A 339 -24.39 -4.86 14.49
N LYS A 340 -23.45 -3.97 14.85
CA LYS A 340 -22.07 -4.03 14.36
C LYS A 340 -21.25 -4.94 15.28
N ALA A 341 -20.64 -5.97 14.71
CA ALA A 341 -19.66 -6.80 15.42
C ALA A 341 -18.45 -5.98 15.92
N SER A 342 -18.00 -6.27 17.13
CA SER A 342 -16.80 -5.71 17.79
C SER A 342 -15.72 -6.78 17.95
N TRP A 343 -14.45 -6.38 18.03
CA TRP A 343 -13.32 -7.28 18.27
C TRP A 343 -13.42 -8.01 19.61
N GLU A 344 -14.12 -7.46 20.60
CA GLU A 344 -14.40 -8.12 21.89
C GLU A 344 -15.20 -9.42 21.75
N MET A 345 -15.93 -9.58 20.63
CA MET A 345 -16.73 -10.78 20.35
C MET A 345 -15.90 -11.90 19.74
N VAL A 346 -14.65 -11.64 19.32
CA VAL A 346 -13.79 -12.59 18.61
C VAL A 346 -12.64 -13.00 19.54
N PRO A 347 -12.44 -14.30 19.81
CA PRO A 347 -11.46 -14.75 20.79
C PRO A 347 -10.03 -14.89 20.22
N PHE A 348 -9.75 -14.29 19.07
CA PHE A 348 -8.46 -14.32 18.37
C PHE A 348 -8.26 -13.02 17.59
N ALA A 349 -7.01 -12.59 17.43
CA ALA A 349 -6.65 -11.35 16.77
C ALA A 349 -6.60 -11.49 15.23
N ASP A 350 -6.08 -12.61 14.73
CA ASP A 350 -5.88 -12.81 13.29
C ASP A 350 -5.99 -14.28 12.83
N LEU A 351 -5.89 -14.50 11.51
CA LEU A 351 -6.00 -15.84 10.92
C LEU A 351 -4.75 -16.71 11.16
N LYS A 352 -3.61 -16.09 11.47
CA LYS A 352 -2.35 -16.77 11.74
C LYS A 352 -2.37 -17.42 13.13
N GLU A 353 -2.93 -16.73 14.11
CA GLU A 353 -3.25 -17.27 15.43
C GLU A 353 -4.17 -18.49 15.28
N VAL A 354 -5.26 -18.35 14.50
CA VAL A 354 -6.17 -19.47 14.23
C VAL A 354 -5.43 -20.65 13.61
N SER A 355 -4.62 -20.43 12.59
CA SER A 355 -3.88 -21.51 11.93
C SER A 355 -2.85 -22.18 12.85
N THR A 356 -2.20 -21.41 13.72
CA THR A 356 -1.24 -21.92 14.71
C THR A 356 -1.94 -22.82 15.73
N GLU A 357 -3.08 -22.38 16.25
CA GLU A 357 -3.90 -23.17 17.17
C GLU A 357 -4.50 -24.42 16.49
N MET A 358 -4.91 -24.33 15.23
CA MET A 358 -5.42 -25.49 14.48
C MET A 358 -4.34 -26.54 14.26
N LYS A 359 -3.08 -26.13 14.06
CA LYS A 359 -1.93 -27.03 14.00
C LYS A 359 -1.69 -27.70 15.35
N ALA A 360 -1.70 -26.94 16.44
CA ALA A 360 -1.57 -27.49 17.80
C ALA A 360 -2.69 -28.50 18.12
N CYS A 361 -3.93 -28.23 17.71
CA CYS A 361 -5.04 -29.17 17.83
C CYS A 361 -4.81 -30.45 17.02
N ALA A 362 -4.28 -30.34 15.80
CA ALA A 362 -3.99 -31.48 14.95
C ALA A 362 -2.90 -32.37 15.55
N ASP A 363 -1.86 -31.78 16.13
CA ASP A 363 -0.76 -32.47 16.79
C ASP A 363 -1.24 -33.19 18.07
N ALA A 364 -2.07 -32.52 18.89
CA ALA A 364 -2.70 -33.15 20.05
C ALA A 364 -3.61 -34.33 19.65
N ALA A 365 -4.40 -34.18 18.59
CA ALA A 365 -5.23 -35.26 18.05
C ALA A 365 -4.38 -36.44 17.51
N LYS A 366 -3.22 -36.15 16.92
CA LYS A 366 -2.28 -37.19 16.48
C LYS A 366 -1.69 -37.95 17.67
N ALA A 367 -1.28 -37.25 18.72
CA ALA A 367 -0.76 -37.87 19.95
C ALA A 367 -1.79 -38.81 20.60
N VAL A 368 -3.05 -38.38 20.70
CA VAL A 368 -4.15 -39.24 21.19
C VAL A 368 -4.35 -40.46 20.30
N ALA A 369 -4.32 -40.30 18.97
CA ALA A 369 -4.48 -41.41 18.04
C ALA A 369 -3.33 -42.44 18.14
N GLU A 370 -2.09 -41.98 18.37
CA GLU A 370 -0.93 -42.84 18.59
C GLU A 370 -1.02 -43.58 19.94
N ALA A 371 -1.35 -42.86 21.01
CA ALA A 371 -1.52 -43.46 22.32
C ALA A 371 -2.70 -44.47 22.36
N LYS A 372 -3.78 -44.20 21.63
CA LYS A 372 -4.89 -45.14 21.43
C LYS A 372 -4.46 -46.44 20.74
N LYS A 373 -3.56 -46.35 19.76
CA LYS A 373 -2.97 -47.54 19.09
C LYS A 373 -2.08 -48.33 20.05
N ALA A 374 -1.33 -47.65 20.93
CA ALA A 374 -0.52 -48.31 21.93
C ALA A 374 -1.37 -49.09 22.95
N LEU A 375 -2.54 -48.57 23.33
CA LEU A 375 -3.49 -49.27 24.22
C LEU A 375 -4.17 -50.49 23.57
N ASN A 376 -4.27 -50.51 22.23
CA ASN A 376 -4.90 -51.61 21.49
C ASN A 376 -3.92 -52.11 20.43
N PRO A 377 -2.82 -52.77 20.83
CA PRO A 377 -1.84 -53.25 19.87
C PRO A 377 -2.53 -54.19 18.88
N PRO A 378 -2.26 -54.06 17.56
CA PRO A 378 -2.87 -54.94 16.58
C PRO A 378 -2.55 -56.39 16.95
N LYS A 379 -3.58 -57.24 17.00
CA LYS A 379 -3.38 -58.68 17.23
C LYS A 379 -2.29 -59.16 16.26
N PRO A 380 -1.26 -59.87 16.73
CA PRO A 380 -0.19 -60.35 15.87
C PRO A 380 -0.83 -61.11 14.70
N LYS A 381 -0.47 -60.73 13.47
CA LYS A 381 -0.97 -61.44 12.28
C LYS A 381 -0.65 -62.92 12.48
N PRO A 382 -1.63 -63.83 12.31
CA PRO A 382 -1.37 -65.25 12.44
C PRO A 382 -0.22 -65.61 11.51
N ALA A 383 0.79 -66.31 12.05
CA ALA A 383 1.96 -66.71 11.30
C ALA A 383 1.51 -67.38 9.99
N PRO A 384 2.15 -67.07 8.84
CA PRO A 384 1.79 -67.71 7.58
C PRO A 384 1.91 -69.22 7.79
N LYS A 385 0.77 -69.93 7.64
CA LYS A 385 0.78 -71.39 7.69
C LYS A 385 1.67 -71.85 6.55
N ASN A 386 2.86 -72.36 6.86
CA ASN A 386 3.70 -73.05 5.89
C ASN A 386 2.85 -74.18 5.31
N LYS A 387 2.53 -74.08 4.03
CA LYS A 387 1.92 -75.18 3.28
C LYS A 387 3.03 -76.20 3.07
N SER A 388 3.02 -77.26 3.89
CA SER A 388 3.81 -78.47 3.68
C SER A 388 3.29 -79.25 2.48
#